data_AF-A0AA40VXX4-F1
#
_entry.id   AF-A0AA40VXX4-F1
#
_cell.length_a   1.000
_cell.length_b   1.000
_cell.length_c   1.000
_cell.angle_alpha   90.00
_cell.angle_beta   90.00
_cell.angle_gamma   90.00
#
_symmetry.space_group_name_H-M   'P 1'
#
loop_
_entity.id
_entity.type
_entity.pdbx_description
1 polymer ?
#
loop_
_entity_poly.entity_id
_entity_poly.type
_entity_poly.pdbx_seq_one_letter_code
_entity_poly.pdbx_strand_id
1 'polypeptide(L)'
;MSKPLQPLQLLCENHYDWLCQWWRHRLGHGDEAADFAHDTFLRVLRHPEEVRTLRQPRAYLTTIARGLLNDHWRRRSLERAWLEALAALPPELEASPEMLLGVQQALQQLDRMLGNLAPQAREVFVLSQLEGLTYVEIAARTGLSDRTVKRYMAQGFEICLTMLDS
;
A
#
# COMPACT_ATOMS: atom_id res chain seq x y z
N MET A 1 -17.89 33.74 14.93
CA MET A 1 -16.56 33.20 14.58
C MET A 1 -16.74 31.70 14.32
N SER A 2 -16.99 31.35 13.05
CA SER A 2 -17.36 29.98 12.64
C SER A 2 -16.18 29.02 12.72
N LYS A 3 -16.44 27.85 13.31
CA LYS A 3 -15.48 26.82 13.69
C LYS A 3 -14.70 26.28 12.48
N PRO A 4 -13.35 26.19 12.54
CA PRO A 4 -12.53 25.54 11.51
C PRO A 4 -12.83 24.03 11.35
N LEU A 5 -13.58 23.43 12.28
CA LEU A 5 -13.96 22.02 12.27
C LEU A 5 -15.16 21.67 11.36
N GLN A 6 -16.00 22.64 10.97
CA GLN A 6 -17.22 22.34 10.19
C GLN A 6 -16.95 21.74 8.79
N PRO A 7 -15.98 22.24 7.99
CA PRO A 7 -15.70 21.67 6.67
C PRO A 7 -15.17 20.23 6.76
N LEU A 8 -14.37 19.94 7.78
CA LEU A 8 -13.85 18.60 8.03
C LEU A 8 -14.95 17.65 8.49
N GLN A 9 -15.80 18.07 9.42
CA GLN A 9 -16.89 17.25 9.92
C GLN A 9 -17.82 16.85 8.76
N LEU A 10 -18.15 17.79 7.88
CA LEU A 10 -18.95 17.54 6.68
C LEU A 10 -18.22 16.59 5.69
N LEU A 11 -16.90 16.71 5.56
CA LEU A 11 -16.09 15.80 4.74
C LEU A 11 -16.14 14.36 5.30
N CYS A 12 -16.00 14.21 6.63
CA CYS A 12 -16.09 12.91 7.30
C CYS A 12 -17.49 12.31 7.11
N GLU A 13 -18.54 13.04 7.49
CA GLU A 13 -19.94 12.58 7.40
C GLU A 13 -20.32 12.14 5.98
N ASN A 14 -19.87 12.87 4.95
CA ASN A 14 -20.24 12.56 3.56
C ASN A 14 -19.39 11.47 2.90
N HIS A 15 -18.21 11.13 3.44
CA HIS A 15 -17.25 10.28 2.75
C HIS A 15 -16.65 9.14 3.57
N TYR A 16 -16.93 9.04 4.88
CA TYR A 16 -16.40 7.97 5.71
C TYR A 16 -16.81 6.58 5.20
N ASP A 17 -18.10 6.32 4.99
CA ASP A 17 -18.59 5.02 4.52
C ASP A 17 -18.06 4.64 3.14
N TRP A 18 -18.01 5.62 2.24
CA TRP A 18 -17.42 5.44 0.91
C TRP A 18 -15.93 5.07 1.00
N LEU A 19 -15.19 5.73 1.89
CA LEU A 19 -13.76 5.48 2.08
C LEU A 19 -13.52 4.13 2.76
N CYS A 20 -14.34 3.75 3.74
CA CYS A 20 -14.34 2.40 4.32
C CYS A 20 -14.57 1.34 3.24
N GLN A 21 -15.54 1.54 2.34
CA GLN A 21 -15.79 0.61 1.24
C GLN A 21 -14.61 0.57 0.25
N TRP A 22 -13.99 1.72 -0.04
CA TRP A 22 -12.78 1.79 -0.86
C TRP A 22 -11.65 0.98 -0.22
N TRP A 23 -11.43 1.11 1.09
CA TRP A 23 -10.43 0.34 1.82
C TRP A 23 -10.73 -1.16 1.89
N ARG A 24 -11.99 -1.56 2.13
CA ARG A 24 -12.40 -2.97 2.09
C ARG A 24 -12.08 -3.61 0.75
N HIS A 25 -12.37 -2.90 -0.34
CA HIS A 25 -12.05 -3.36 -1.68
C HIS A 25 -10.54 -3.48 -1.88
N ARG A 26 -9.75 -2.56 -1.34
CA ARG A 26 -8.28 -2.53 -1.49
C ARG A 26 -7.54 -3.54 -0.61
N LEU A 27 -8.02 -3.81 0.60
CA LEU A 27 -7.37 -4.69 1.59
C LEU A 27 -7.83 -6.15 1.47
N GLY A 28 -9.01 -6.39 0.88
CA GLY A 28 -9.61 -7.73 0.81
C GLY A 28 -10.11 -8.15 2.19
N HIS A 29 -11.37 -8.61 2.28
CA HIS A 29 -12.10 -9.10 3.47
C HIS A 29 -11.39 -9.00 4.84
N GLY A 30 -11.12 -7.79 5.31
CA GLY A 30 -10.43 -7.53 6.58
C GLY A 30 -11.11 -6.42 7.36
N ASP A 31 -11.12 -6.57 8.69
CA ASP A 31 -11.76 -5.64 9.63
C ASP A 31 -10.99 -4.30 9.77
N GLU A 32 -9.76 -4.22 9.25
CA GLU A 32 -8.86 -3.05 9.34
C GLU A 32 -9.33 -1.85 8.50
N ALA A 33 -10.32 -2.01 7.61
CA ALA A 33 -10.73 -0.95 6.69
C ALA A 33 -11.25 0.32 7.41
N ALA A 34 -11.90 0.15 8.57
CA ALA A 34 -12.37 1.27 9.39
C ALA A 34 -11.19 2.06 10.00
N ASP A 35 -10.14 1.35 10.42
CA ASP A 35 -8.92 1.95 10.98
C ASP A 35 -8.17 2.73 9.90
N PHE A 36 -8.01 2.17 8.70
CA PHE A 36 -7.39 2.88 7.58
C PHE A 36 -8.19 4.10 7.12
N ALA A 37 -9.52 4.04 7.17
CA ALA A 37 -10.37 5.20 6.93
C ALA A 37 -10.14 6.27 8.00
N HIS A 38 -10.06 5.87 9.27
CA HIS A 38 -9.75 6.77 10.38
C HIS A 38 -8.38 7.45 10.21
N ASP A 39 -7.34 6.66 9.93
CA ASP A 39 -5.98 7.16 9.67
C ASP A 39 -5.91 8.14 8.50
N THR A 40 -6.73 7.92 7.47
CA THR A 40 -6.85 8.84 6.35
C THR A 40 -7.36 10.20 6.83
N PHE A 41 -8.43 10.23 7.63
CA PHE A 41 -8.96 11.48 8.18
C PHE A 41 -8.03 12.13 9.22
N LEU A 42 -7.25 11.34 9.98
CA LEU A 42 -6.19 11.87 10.84
C LEU A 42 -5.06 12.55 10.02
N ARG A 43 -4.76 12.07 8.81
CA ARG A 43 -3.86 12.76 7.88
C ARG A 43 -4.48 14.05 7.32
N VAL A 44 -5.77 14.05 6.97
CA VAL A 44 -6.50 15.26 6.54
C VAL A 44 -6.50 16.34 7.64
N LEU A 45 -6.68 15.93 8.90
CA LEU A 45 -6.68 16.81 10.08
C LEU A 45 -5.38 17.62 10.25
N ARG A 46 -4.26 17.10 9.72
CA ARG A 46 -2.97 17.79 9.75
C ARG A 46 -2.88 18.93 8.72
N HIS A 47 -3.79 18.98 7.76
CA HIS A 47 -3.83 19.95 6.66
C HIS A 47 -5.22 20.59 6.51
N PRO A 48 -5.77 21.23 7.57
CA PRO A 48 -7.16 21.69 7.58
C PRO A 48 -7.48 22.79 6.55
N GLU A 49 -6.49 23.57 6.13
CA GLU A 49 -6.68 24.63 5.13
C GLU A 49 -6.95 24.09 3.72
N GLU A 50 -6.42 22.91 3.38
CA GLU A 50 -6.67 22.26 2.09
C GLU A 50 -8.14 21.85 1.95
N VAL A 51 -8.77 21.45 3.06
CA VAL A 51 -10.18 21.02 3.10
C VAL A 51 -11.15 22.16 2.76
N ARG A 52 -10.79 23.41 3.09
CA ARG A 52 -11.69 24.57 2.90
C ARG A 52 -11.88 24.94 1.44
N THR A 53 -10.93 24.59 0.58
CA THR A 53 -10.93 24.92 -0.85
C THR A 53 -11.10 23.69 -1.76
N LEU A 54 -11.47 22.56 -1.15
CA LEU A 54 -11.44 21.25 -1.77
C LEU A 54 -12.56 21.08 -2.82
N ARG A 55 -12.20 21.07 -4.11
CA ARG A 55 -13.16 20.87 -5.21
C ARG A 55 -13.48 19.41 -5.49
N GLN A 56 -12.56 18.50 -5.17
CA GLN A 56 -12.70 17.06 -5.45
C GLN A 56 -12.38 16.21 -4.21
N PRO A 57 -13.33 16.12 -3.25
CA PRO A 57 -13.16 15.39 -1.99
C PRO A 57 -12.63 13.97 -2.13
N ARG A 58 -13.27 13.17 -2.98
CA ARG A 58 -12.89 11.76 -3.16
C ARG A 58 -11.50 11.61 -3.76
N ALA A 59 -11.13 12.45 -4.73
CA ALA A 59 -9.80 12.41 -5.35
C ALA A 59 -8.72 12.70 -4.29
N TYR A 60 -8.91 13.75 -3.50
CA TYR A 60 -8.00 14.10 -2.41
C TYR A 60 -7.86 12.98 -1.37
N LEU A 61 -8.98 12.44 -0.89
CA LEU A 61 -8.99 11.31 0.05
C LEU A 61 -8.29 10.09 -0.53
N THR A 62 -8.51 9.75 -1.81
CA THR A 62 -7.81 8.62 -2.44
C THR A 62 -6.31 8.86 -2.58
N THR A 63 -5.84 10.10 -2.74
CA THR A 63 -4.41 10.39 -2.79
C THR A 63 -3.74 10.06 -1.45
N ILE A 64 -4.34 10.50 -0.35
CA ILE A 64 -3.85 10.19 1.00
C ILE A 64 -3.94 8.69 1.27
N ALA A 65 -5.08 8.09 0.95
CA ALA A 65 -5.34 6.67 1.16
C ALA A 65 -4.37 5.78 0.37
N ARG A 66 -4.04 6.13 -0.87
CA ARG A 66 -3.00 5.43 -1.65
C ARG A 66 -1.61 5.52 -1.02
N GLY A 67 -1.28 6.65 -0.41
CA GLY A 67 -0.05 6.78 0.40
C GLY A 67 -0.03 5.79 1.55
N LEU A 68 -1.11 5.73 2.34
CA LEU A 68 -1.27 4.77 3.44
C LEU A 68 -1.23 3.32 2.95
N LEU A 69 -1.87 3.02 1.81
CA LEU A 69 -1.94 1.68 1.24
C LEU A 69 -0.55 1.20 0.84
N ASN A 70 0.25 2.09 0.25
CA ASN A 70 1.65 1.80 -0.04
C ASN A 70 2.46 1.54 1.23
N ASP A 71 2.31 2.39 2.25
CA ASP A 71 3.00 2.21 3.53
C ASP A 71 2.63 0.85 4.17
N HIS A 72 1.35 0.45 4.08
CA HIS A 72 0.87 -0.84 4.56
C HIS A 72 1.49 -2.01 3.79
N TRP A 73 1.39 -2.02 2.46
CA TRP A 73 1.96 -3.08 1.63
C TRP A 73 3.47 -3.19 1.82
N ARG A 74 4.14 -2.06 1.98
CA ARG A 74 5.58 -1.99 2.26
C ARG A 74 5.95 -2.68 3.58
N ARG A 75 5.18 -2.43 4.63
CA ARG A 75 5.39 -3.08 5.94
C ARG A 75 5.08 -4.57 5.86
N ARG A 76 3.97 -4.93 5.23
CA ARG A 76 3.53 -6.32 5.08
C ARG A 76 4.49 -7.16 4.25
N SER A 77 5.05 -6.60 3.17
CA SER A 77 6.07 -7.29 2.37
C SER A 77 7.34 -7.57 3.18
N LEU A 78 7.77 -6.61 4.01
CA LEU A 78 8.94 -6.77 4.87
C LEU A 78 8.70 -7.85 5.94
N GLU A 79 7.54 -7.81 6.59
CA GLU A 79 7.15 -8.79 7.60
C GLU A 79 7.04 -10.20 7.02
N ARG A 80 6.39 -10.34 5.86
CA ARG A 80 6.21 -11.64 5.21
C ARG A 80 7.55 -12.26 4.82
N ALA A 81 8.42 -11.49 4.20
CA ALA A 81 9.71 -12.02 3.78
C ALA A 81 10.64 -12.31 4.98
N TRP A 82 10.48 -11.60 6.10
CA TRP A 82 11.11 -11.98 7.36
C TRP A 82 10.61 -13.33 7.88
N LEU A 83 9.29 -13.55 7.89
CA LEU A 83 8.69 -14.82 8.29
C LEU A 83 9.11 -15.98 7.36
N GLU A 84 9.18 -15.74 6.06
CA GLU A 84 9.65 -16.73 5.08
C GLU A 84 11.11 -17.09 5.29
N ALA A 85 11.98 -16.11 5.57
CA ALA A 85 13.37 -16.38 5.92
C ALA A 85 13.52 -17.20 7.21
N LEU A 86 12.67 -16.93 8.22
CA LEU A 86 12.65 -17.72 9.45
C LEU A 86 12.14 -19.15 9.21
N ALA A 87 11.14 -19.31 8.32
CA ALA A 87 10.58 -20.61 7.98
C ALA A 87 11.51 -21.47 7.08
N ALA A 88 12.34 -20.83 6.25
CA ALA A 88 13.33 -21.50 5.41
C ALA A 88 14.54 -22.03 6.19
N LEU A 89 14.61 -21.72 7.49
CA LEU A 89 15.69 -22.08 8.36
C LEU A 89 15.53 -23.53 8.86
N PRO A 90 16.56 -24.39 8.80
CA PRO A 90 16.49 -25.72 9.39
C PRO A 90 16.22 -25.62 10.90
N PRO A 91 15.36 -26.48 11.49
CA PRO A 91 15.01 -26.42 12.91
C PRO A 91 16.20 -26.60 13.86
N GLU A 92 17.34 -27.08 13.35
CA GLU A 92 18.58 -27.31 14.10
C GLU A 92 19.61 -26.17 13.98
N LEU A 93 19.40 -25.21 13.07
CA LEU A 93 20.26 -24.03 12.92
C LEU A 93 19.51 -22.83 13.47
N GLU A 94 19.96 -22.25 14.58
CA GLU A 94 19.61 -20.86 14.87
C GLU A 94 20.14 -19.98 13.73
N ALA A 95 19.32 -19.04 13.26
CA ALA A 95 19.73 -18.16 12.18
C ALA A 95 20.86 -17.32 12.75
N SER A 96 22.06 -17.44 12.21
CA SER A 96 23.15 -16.61 12.67
C SER A 96 22.75 -15.14 12.49
N PRO A 97 23.18 -14.24 13.39
CA PRO A 97 22.90 -12.82 13.27
C PRO A 97 23.28 -12.26 11.90
N GLU A 98 24.35 -12.79 11.28
CA GLU A 98 24.81 -12.41 9.94
C GLU A 98 23.83 -12.82 8.84
N MET A 99 23.25 -14.03 8.92
CA MET A 99 22.22 -14.48 7.97
C MET A 99 20.95 -13.63 8.08
N LEU A 100 20.49 -13.35 9.30
CA LEU A 100 19.33 -12.49 9.53
C LEU A 100 19.56 -11.07 9.02
N LEU A 101 20.77 -10.54 9.25
CA LEU A 101 21.15 -9.21 8.75
C LEU A 101 21.17 -9.19 7.21
N GLY A 102 21.69 -10.23 6.56
CA GLY A 102 21.71 -10.36 5.10
C GLY A 102 20.31 -10.36 4.49
N VAL A 103 19.38 -11.13 5.08
CA VAL A 103 17.96 -11.12 4.68
C VAL A 103 17.37 -9.72 4.87
N GLN A 104 17.55 -9.11 6.03
CA GLN A 104 17.00 -7.78 6.31
C GLN A 104 17.52 -6.73 5.32
N GLN A 105 18.80 -6.78 4.96
CA GLN A 105 19.41 -5.91 3.96
C GLN A 105 18.81 -6.12 2.57
N ALA A 106 18.64 -7.37 2.14
CA ALA A 106 18.01 -7.70 0.86
C ALA A 106 16.57 -7.16 0.78
N LEU A 107 15.80 -7.28 1.87
CA LEU A 107 14.43 -6.76 1.93
C LEU A 107 14.37 -5.23 1.92
N GLN A 108 15.27 -4.56 2.63
CA GLN A 108 15.37 -3.10 2.56
C GLN A 108 15.77 -2.62 1.17
N GLN A 109 16.62 -3.36 0.46
CA GLN A 109 17.01 -3.02 -0.90
C GLN A 109 15.83 -3.17 -1.87
N LEU A 110 15.12 -4.30 -1.80
CA LEU A 110 13.92 -4.54 -2.59
C LEU A 110 12.84 -3.49 -2.31
N ASP A 111 12.63 -3.11 -1.04
CA ASP A 111 11.71 -2.05 -0.66
C ASP A 111 12.06 -0.69 -1.31
N ARG A 112 13.31 -0.24 -1.18
CA ARG A 112 13.77 1.02 -1.80
C ARG A 112 13.56 1.02 -3.31
N MET A 113 13.78 -0.11 -3.97
CA MET A 113 13.62 -0.25 -5.41
C MET A 113 12.16 -0.20 -5.85
N LEU A 114 11.27 -0.94 -5.17
CA LEU A 114 9.83 -0.82 -5.37
C LEU A 114 9.33 0.59 -5.01
N GLY A 115 10.05 1.31 -4.15
CA GLY A 115 9.91 2.74 -3.89
C GLY A 115 9.91 3.63 -5.15
N ASN A 116 10.62 3.21 -6.20
CA ASN A 116 10.72 3.96 -7.47
C ASN A 116 9.52 3.73 -8.40
N LEU A 117 8.67 2.73 -8.12
CA LEU A 117 7.43 2.55 -8.86
C LEU A 117 6.41 3.62 -8.49
N ALA A 118 5.60 4.02 -9.47
CA ALA A 118 4.39 4.76 -9.19
C ALA A 118 3.51 3.96 -8.20
N PRO A 119 2.82 4.63 -7.24
CA PRO A 119 1.96 4.01 -6.24
C PRO A 119 1.11 2.82 -6.72
N GLN A 120 0.40 3.01 -7.84
CA GLN A 120 -0.48 1.98 -8.39
C GLN A 120 0.27 0.82 -9.04
N ALA A 121 1.45 1.08 -9.61
CA ALA A 121 2.27 0.03 -10.18
C ALA A 121 2.86 -0.86 -9.08
N ARG A 122 3.33 -0.25 -7.98
CA ARG A 122 3.76 -0.96 -6.78
C ARG A 122 2.64 -1.81 -6.17
N GLU A 123 1.44 -1.23 -6.00
CA GLU A 123 0.27 -1.96 -5.49
C GLU A 123 -0.03 -3.20 -6.34
N VAL A 124 -0.09 -3.05 -7.67
CA VAL A 124 -0.30 -4.18 -8.60
C VAL A 124 0.78 -5.25 -8.46
N PHE A 125 2.04 -4.83 -8.43
CA PHE A 125 3.18 -5.76 -8.35
C PHE A 125 3.17 -6.56 -7.05
N VAL A 126 2.94 -5.89 -5.91
CA VAL A 126 2.85 -6.54 -4.59
C VAL A 126 1.69 -7.52 -4.53
N LEU A 127 0.50 -7.14 -5.01
CA LEU A 127 -0.67 -8.02 -5.02
C LEU A 127 -0.41 -9.30 -5.84
N SER A 128 0.34 -9.20 -6.94
CA SER A 128 0.69 -10.36 -7.75
C SER A 128 1.78 -11.22 -7.12
N GLN A 129 2.91 -10.62 -6.76
CA GLN A 129 4.13 -11.37 -6.40
C GLN A 129 4.15 -11.85 -4.95
N LEU A 130 3.55 -11.08 -4.04
CA LEU A 130 3.58 -11.39 -2.61
C LEU A 130 2.26 -11.96 -2.11
N GLU A 131 1.13 -11.44 -2.59
CA GLU A 131 -0.19 -11.93 -2.19
C GLU A 131 -0.74 -13.02 -3.13
N GLY A 132 -0.07 -13.28 -4.26
CA GLY A 132 -0.42 -14.38 -5.17
C GLY A 132 -1.67 -14.18 -6.01
N LEU A 133 -2.21 -12.96 -6.09
CA LEU A 133 -3.42 -12.70 -6.87
C LEU A 133 -3.16 -12.81 -8.37
N THR A 134 -4.14 -13.34 -9.09
CA THR A 134 -4.17 -13.35 -10.55
C THR A 134 -4.42 -11.94 -11.11
N TYR A 135 -4.08 -11.73 -12.38
CA TYR A 135 -4.27 -10.41 -13.01
C TYR A 135 -5.75 -10.00 -13.06
N VAL A 136 -6.66 -10.98 -13.18
CA VAL A 136 -8.10 -10.74 -13.19
C VAL A 136 -8.57 -10.28 -11.80
N GLU A 137 -8.11 -10.93 -10.73
CA GLU A 137 -8.41 -10.52 -9.35
C GLU A 137 -7.82 -9.14 -9.04
N ILE A 138 -6.61 -8.85 -9.52
CA ILE A 138 -5.98 -7.53 -9.36
C ILE A 138 -6.76 -6.47 -10.12
N ALA A 139 -7.18 -6.72 -11.35
CA ALA A 139 -7.99 -5.80 -12.14
C ALA A 139 -9.31 -5.47 -11.41
N ALA A 140 -10.01 -6.50 -10.92
CA ALA A 140 -11.22 -6.34 -10.13
C ALA A 140 -10.98 -5.51 -8.85
N ARG A 141 -9.92 -5.85 -8.10
CA ARG A 141 -9.55 -5.21 -6.82
C ARG A 141 -9.09 -3.76 -6.97
N THR A 142 -8.39 -3.46 -8.06
CA THR A 142 -7.80 -2.13 -8.28
C THR A 142 -8.66 -1.21 -9.14
N GLY A 143 -9.65 -1.75 -9.85
CA GLY A 143 -10.44 -1.04 -10.86
C GLY A 143 -9.65 -0.70 -12.13
N LEU A 144 -8.51 -1.36 -12.34
CA LEU A 144 -7.65 -1.17 -13.50
C LEU A 144 -8.02 -2.15 -14.61
N SER A 145 -7.72 -1.80 -15.86
CA SER A 145 -7.85 -2.73 -16.98
C SER A 145 -6.72 -3.77 -16.97
N ASP A 146 -6.97 -4.97 -17.50
CA ASP A 146 -5.95 -6.02 -17.67
C ASP A 146 -4.71 -5.52 -18.41
N ARG A 147 -4.89 -4.64 -19.40
CA ARG A 147 -3.79 -3.99 -20.12
C ARG A 147 -2.92 -3.14 -19.18
N THR A 148 -3.55 -2.43 -18.24
CA THR A 148 -2.84 -1.59 -17.27
C THR A 148 -2.13 -2.45 -16.23
N VAL A 149 -2.78 -3.51 -15.75
CA VAL A 149 -2.18 -4.48 -14.83
C VAL A 149 -0.92 -5.09 -15.45
N LYS A 150 -1.00 -5.60 -16.70
CA LYS A 150 0.16 -6.14 -17.43
C LYS A 150 1.29 -5.12 -17.59
N ARG A 151 0.96 -3.87 -17.93
CA ARG A 151 1.95 -2.79 -18.06
C ARG A 151 2.65 -2.51 -16.73
N TYR A 152 1.90 -2.46 -15.62
CA TYR A 152 2.48 -2.24 -14.30
C TYR A 152 3.31 -3.42 -13.81
N MET A 153 2.93 -4.65 -14.14
CA MET A 153 3.77 -5.83 -13.90
C MET A 153 5.10 -5.75 -14.66
N ALA A 154 5.06 -5.36 -15.94
CA ALA A 154 6.28 -5.17 -16.72
C ALA A 154 7.22 -4.13 -16.08
N GLN A 155 6.69 -2.99 -15.62
CA GLN A 155 7.48 -1.98 -14.92
C GLN A 155 8.10 -2.51 -13.62
N GLY A 156 7.36 -3.32 -12.85
CA GLY A 156 7.89 -3.94 -11.64
C GLY A 156 9.04 -4.91 -11.94
N PHE A 157 8.87 -5.77 -12.95
CA PHE A 157 9.93 -6.68 -13.38
C PHE A 157 11.14 -5.95 -13.96
N GLU A 158 10.96 -4.89 -14.74
CA GLU A 158 12.06 -4.04 -15.23
C GLU A 158 12.92 -3.52 -14.08
N ILE A 159 12.29 -3.02 -13.02
CA ILE A 159 13.03 -2.57 -11.83
C ILE A 159 13.75 -3.74 -11.16
N CYS A 160 13.11 -4.91 -11.00
CA CYS A 160 13.80 -6.07 -10.43
C CYS A 160 14.98 -6.54 -11.29
N LEU A 161 14.87 -6.50 -12.62
CA LEU A 161 15.96 -6.91 -13.52
C LEU A 161 17.17 -5.99 -13.41
N THR A 162 16.96 -4.67 -13.27
CA THR A 162 18.08 -3.74 -13.02
C THR A 162 18.87 -4.06 -11.73
N MET A 163 18.30 -4.82 -10.79
CA MET A 163 18.98 -5.29 -9.58
C MET A 163 19.95 -6.44 -9.83
N LEU A 164 19.60 -7.36 -10.74
CA LEU A 164 20.40 -8.57 -10.99
C LEU A 164 21.66 -8.28 -11.81
N ASP A 165 21.67 -7.15 -12.52
CA ASP A 165 22.80 -6.69 -13.33
C ASP A 165 23.78 -5.76 -12.56
N SER A 166 23.57 -5.53 -11.26
CA SER A 166 24.34 -4.59 -10.41
C SER A 166 25.19 -5.26 -9.34
#